data_AF-A0A9N9GA67-F1
#
_entry.id   AF-A0A9N9GA67-F1
#
_cell.length_a   1.000
_cell.length_b   1.000
_cell.length_c   1.000
_cell.angle_alpha   90.00
_cell.angle_beta   90.00
_cell.angle_gamma   90.00
#
_symmetry.space_group_name_H-M   'P 1'
#
loop_
_entity.id
_entity.type
_entity.pdbx_description
1 polymer ?
#
loop_
_entity_poly.entity_id
_entity_poly.type
_entity_poly.pdbx_seq_one_letter_code
_entity_poly.pdbx_strand_id
1 'polypeptide(L)'
;ALALKLMTYEPTGAVVASPTFGLPEAIGGTRNWDYRYTWVRDSAFTFYALMRIGLTEEAKSYMEFMYKRCQDLNEDGSLNIMYSIDGDKELPEIELNHLEGYRGSRPVRIGNSAHNHIQLDIYGELLDAIYLYNKYGNPVSYDMWCIVSRLTNYVVNNWRRVDMGIWEIRGKQQHFTFSKIMCWVAVDRGLRLSEKRMFPCPDRNKWLETRNEIYEEVMTRAWNPELRMFSQSYESPSVLDSSLLIMPLVFFISPTDPRFLDTMNRILRSPGKGGLTANNFVYRYNTLVVEDGIGGQEGSFSMCTFWLIEALTRAGRFDKDKLGRAEVIFEKMIGFVNHLGLYSEEIAQSGEFLGNFPQAFTHIAFISGKSDRVQPGSCSE
;
A
#
# COMPACT_ATOMS: atom_id res chain seq x y z
N ALA A 1 15.94 3.30 7.48
CA ALA A 1 16.72 4.37 6.83
C ALA A 1 17.82 3.80 5.95
N LEU A 2 18.92 3.28 6.51
CA LEU A 2 20.03 2.71 5.71
C LEU A 2 19.59 1.59 4.76
N ALA A 3 18.76 0.66 5.22
CA ALA A 3 18.22 -0.40 4.37
C ALA A 3 17.48 0.14 3.13
N LEU A 4 16.66 1.19 3.28
CA LEU A 4 15.95 1.82 2.16
C LEU A 4 16.93 2.48 1.19
N LYS A 5 17.95 3.18 1.71
CA LYS A 5 19.00 3.77 0.88
C LYS A 5 19.76 2.72 0.06
N LEU A 6 20.03 1.55 0.65
CA LEU A 6 20.68 0.43 -0.05
C LEU A 6 19.77 -0.27 -1.06
N MET A 7 18.45 -0.11 -0.95
CA MET A 7 17.47 -0.59 -1.93
C MET A 7 17.14 0.46 -3.01
N THR A 8 17.74 1.65 -2.94
CA THR A 8 17.69 2.65 -4.00
C THR A 8 18.78 2.38 -5.03
N TYR A 9 18.40 2.15 -6.28
CA TYR A 9 19.31 2.06 -7.41
C TYR A 9 19.80 3.46 -7.79
N GLU A 10 21.04 3.78 -7.40
CA GLU A 10 21.63 5.10 -7.52
C GLU A 10 21.52 5.72 -8.94
N PRO A 11 21.75 4.98 -10.05
CA PRO A 11 21.74 5.58 -11.39
C PRO A 11 20.39 6.17 -11.82
N THR A 12 19.27 5.59 -11.37
CA THR A 12 17.94 6.00 -11.80
C THR A 12 17.09 6.57 -10.67
N GLY A 13 17.45 6.32 -9.42
CA GLY A 13 16.63 6.63 -8.24
C GLY A 13 15.51 5.62 -7.97
N ALA A 14 15.41 4.54 -8.76
CA ALA A 14 14.42 3.49 -8.55
C ALA A 14 14.60 2.82 -7.18
N VAL A 15 13.51 2.48 -6.51
CA VAL A 15 13.54 1.75 -5.23
C VAL A 15 12.91 0.38 -5.44
N VAL A 16 13.67 -0.69 -5.18
CA VAL A 16 13.14 -2.05 -5.31
C VAL A 16 12.27 -2.41 -4.10
N ALA A 17 11.21 -3.18 -4.30
CA ALA A 17 10.38 -3.67 -3.20
C ALA A 17 11.18 -4.58 -2.24
N SER A 18 12.11 -5.37 -2.79
CA SER A 18 13.13 -6.12 -2.05
C SER A 18 14.26 -6.57 -2.97
N PRO A 19 15.53 -6.67 -2.51
CA PRO A 19 16.62 -7.19 -3.33
C PRO A 19 16.62 -8.73 -3.45
N THR A 20 15.46 -9.38 -3.27
CA THR A 20 15.31 -10.85 -3.27
C THR A 20 14.18 -11.31 -4.18
N PHE A 21 14.23 -12.59 -4.51
CA PHE A 21 13.19 -13.29 -5.25
C PHE A 21 13.07 -14.73 -4.77
N GLY A 22 11.89 -15.32 -4.92
CA GLY A 22 11.67 -16.76 -4.67
C GLY A 22 11.70 -17.16 -3.19
N LEU A 23 11.68 -16.19 -2.26
CA LEU A 23 11.49 -16.47 -0.84
C LEU A 23 9.99 -16.67 -0.56
N PRO A 24 9.61 -17.74 0.15
CA PRO A 24 8.21 -18.15 0.26
C PRO A 24 7.44 -17.44 1.36
N GLU A 25 6.20 -17.00 1.07
CA GLU A 25 5.23 -16.52 2.06
C GLU A 25 4.75 -17.66 3.00
N ALA A 26 4.96 -18.93 2.62
CA ALA A 26 4.86 -20.08 3.51
C ALA A 26 5.81 -21.19 3.06
N ILE A 27 6.57 -21.79 3.98
CA ILE A 27 7.53 -22.87 3.63
C ILE A 27 6.80 -24.03 2.94
N GLY A 28 7.33 -24.47 1.78
CA GLY A 28 6.72 -25.48 0.92
C GLY A 28 5.55 -24.95 0.05
N GLY A 29 5.18 -23.69 0.22
CA GLY A 29 4.12 -23.02 -0.53
C GLY A 29 4.57 -22.49 -1.90
N THR A 30 3.58 -22.00 -2.65
CA THR A 30 3.71 -21.55 -4.05
C THR A 30 3.78 -20.03 -4.20
N ARG A 31 3.60 -19.29 -3.11
CA ARG A 31 3.64 -17.83 -3.03
C ARG A 31 5.07 -17.34 -2.90
N ASN A 32 5.80 -17.40 -4.01
CA ASN A 32 7.22 -17.11 -4.09
C ASN A 32 7.42 -16.13 -5.26
N TRP A 33 7.68 -14.87 -4.94
CA TRP A 33 7.66 -13.75 -5.90
C TRP A 33 9.03 -13.12 -6.10
N ASP A 34 9.21 -12.44 -7.24
CA ASP A 34 10.39 -11.61 -7.52
C ASP A 34 10.08 -10.14 -7.22
N TYR A 35 10.78 -9.58 -6.24
CA TYR A 35 10.53 -8.23 -5.71
C TYR A 35 11.61 -7.22 -6.11
N ARG A 36 12.49 -7.58 -7.04
CA ARG A 36 13.60 -6.73 -7.51
C ARG A 36 13.15 -5.60 -8.47
N TYR A 37 11.86 -5.29 -8.47
CA TYR A 37 11.21 -4.28 -9.30
C TYR A 37 10.73 -3.09 -8.46
N THR A 38 10.41 -1.99 -9.13
CA THR A 38 9.88 -0.79 -8.50
C THR A 38 8.38 -0.70 -8.74
N TRP A 39 7.58 -0.82 -7.68
CA TRP A 39 6.13 -0.61 -7.73
C TRP A 39 5.78 0.86 -7.59
N VAL A 40 4.75 1.28 -8.33
CA VAL A 40 4.15 2.62 -8.19
C VAL A 40 3.43 2.76 -6.85
N ARG A 41 2.80 1.68 -6.36
CA ARG A 41 2.13 1.65 -5.06
C ARG A 41 3.04 2.07 -3.91
N ASP A 42 4.28 1.62 -3.96
CA ASP A 42 5.25 1.88 -2.89
C ASP A 42 5.71 3.36 -2.90
N SER A 43 5.32 4.17 -3.90
CA SER A 43 5.77 5.55 -4.10
C SER A 43 5.48 6.50 -2.94
N ALA A 44 4.21 6.64 -2.53
CA ALA A 44 3.82 7.58 -1.47
C ALA A 44 4.56 7.30 -0.17
N PHE A 45 4.55 6.03 0.21
CA PHE A 45 5.16 5.55 1.43
C PHE A 45 6.69 5.71 1.38
N THR A 46 7.33 5.32 0.27
CA THR A 46 8.79 5.47 0.08
C THR A 46 9.19 6.93 0.17
N PHE A 47 8.52 7.80 -0.59
CA PHE A 47 8.79 9.23 -0.60
C PHE A 47 8.61 9.85 0.80
N TYR A 48 7.49 9.56 1.47
CA TYR A 48 7.23 10.04 2.82
C TYR A 48 8.31 9.61 3.81
N ALA A 49 8.67 8.32 3.80
CA ALA A 49 9.70 7.80 4.70
C ALA A 49 11.06 8.43 4.45
N LEU A 50 11.51 8.54 3.18
CA LEU A 50 12.78 9.16 2.81
C LEU A 50 12.84 10.63 3.26
N MET A 51 11.79 11.40 2.99
CA MET A 51 11.71 12.80 3.42
C MET A 51 11.77 12.94 4.96
N ARG A 52 11.02 12.09 5.69
CA ARG A 52 10.97 12.16 7.16
C ARG A 52 12.30 11.86 7.84
N ILE A 53 13.14 11.03 7.22
CA ILE A 53 14.47 10.69 7.74
C ILE A 53 15.59 11.58 7.17
N GLY A 54 15.25 12.60 6.36
CA GLY A 54 16.20 13.56 5.79
C GLY A 54 16.95 13.09 4.54
N LEU A 55 16.51 12.01 3.90
CA LEU A 55 17.06 11.50 2.63
C LEU A 55 16.39 12.20 1.45
N THR A 56 16.62 13.51 1.32
CA THR A 56 15.95 14.37 0.34
C THR A 56 16.46 14.17 -1.08
N GLU A 57 17.73 13.80 -1.26
CA GLU A 57 18.32 13.52 -2.57
C GLU A 57 17.71 12.24 -3.16
N GLU A 58 17.61 11.17 -2.39
CA GLU A 58 16.97 9.91 -2.81
C GLU A 58 15.49 10.12 -3.11
N ALA A 59 14.80 10.91 -2.28
CA ALA A 59 13.40 11.25 -2.52
C ALA A 59 13.24 12.03 -3.85
N LYS A 60 14.15 12.95 -4.17
CA LYS A 60 14.15 13.69 -5.43
C LYS A 60 14.43 12.77 -6.62
N SER A 61 15.46 11.91 -6.55
CA SER A 61 15.79 10.97 -7.62
C SER A 61 14.64 9.99 -7.88
N TYR A 62 13.98 9.51 -6.83
CA TYR A 62 12.78 8.69 -6.97
C TYR A 62 11.61 9.43 -7.65
N MET A 63 11.39 10.70 -7.29
CA MET A 63 10.38 11.52 -7.97
C MET A 63 10.72 11.77 -9.44
N GLU A 64 12.00 11.93 -9.79
CA GLU A 64 12.46 12.03 -11.18
C GLU A 64 12.26 10.71 -11.95
N PHE A 65 12.51 9.56 -11.30
CA PHE A 65 12.17 8.25 -11.86
C PHE A 65 10.68 8.15 -12.18
N MET A 66 9.81 8.46 -11.21
CA MET A 66 8.37 8.43 -11.38
C MET A 66 7.86 9.44 -12.42
N TYR A 67 8.46 10.62 -12.48
CA TYR A 67 8.14 11.62 -13.50
C TYR A 67 8.34 11.08 -14.92
N LYS A 68 9.48 10.42 -15.18
CA LYS A 68 9.76 9.78 -16.47
C LYS A 68 8.71 8.71 -16.83
N ARG A 69 8.29 7.91 -15.85
CA ARG A 69 7.22 6.89 -16.05
C ARG A 69 5.87 7.54 -16.38
N CYS A 70 5.55 8.66 -15.75
CA CYS A 70 4.32 9.40 -16.03
C CYS A 70 4.30 10.08 -17.40
N GLN A 71 5.46 10.28 -18.02
CA GLN A 71 5.57 10.77 -19.40
C GLN A 71 5.42 9.65 -20.43
N ASP A 72 5.78 8.42 -20.05
CA ASP A 72 5.69 7.21 -20.88
C ASP A 72 4.47 6.35 -20.46
N LEU A 73 3.26 6.90 -20.69
CA LEU A 73 2.01 6.18 -20.43
C LEU A 73 1.73 5.12 -21.50
N ASN A 74 0.86 4.17 -21.18
CA ASN A 74 0.32 3.22 -22.14
C ASN A 74 -0.62 3.93 -23.14
N GLU A 75 -0.93 3.27 -24.26
CA GLU A 75 -1.78 3.84 -25.32
C GLU A 75 -3.18 4.24 -24.81
N ASP A 76 -3.70 3.53 -23.81
CA ASP A 76 -4.98 3.82 -23.16
C ASP A 76 -4.89 4.92 -22.08
N GLY A 77 -3.70 5.52 -21.89
CA GLY A 77 -3.41 6.52 -20.88
C GLY A 77 -3.15 5.96 -19.48
N SER A 78 -3.04 4.64 -19.34
CA SER A 78 -2.77 3.99 -18.06
C SER A 78 -1.28 4.00 -17.70
N LEU A 79 -0.97 3.80 -16.41
CA LEU A 79 0.38 3.53 -15.91
C LEU A 79 0.55 2.03 -15.73
N ASN A 80 1.76 1.52 -15.92
CA ASN A 80 2.09 0.17 -15.45
C ASN A 80 2.18 0.18 -13.92
N ILE A 81 1.85 -0.96 -13.32
CA ILE A 81 1.85 -1.08 -11.86
C ILE A 81 3.26 -1.12 -11.27
N MET A 82 4.23 -1.60 -12.05
CA MET A 82 5.62 -1.77 -11.67
C MET A 82 6.55 -1.67 -12.88
N TYR A 83 7.82 -1.43 -12.62
CA TYR A 83 8.87 -1.24 -13.63
C TYR A 83 10.18 -1.92 -13.23
N SER A 84 11.04 -2.22 -14.21
CA SER A 84 12.45 -2.52 -13.94
C SER A 84 13.14 -1.32 -13.28
N ILE A 85 14.32 -1.54 -12.68
CA ILE A 85 15.13 -0.46 -12.13
C ILE A 85 15.58 0.56 -13.19
N ASP A 86 15.62 0.17 -14.45
CA ASP A 86 15.91 1.03 -15.61
C ASP A 86 14.64 1.69 -16.18
N GLY A 87 13.46 1.16 -15.84
CA GLY A 87 12.17 1.70 -16.22
C GLY A 87 11.42 0.90 -17.28
N ASP A 88 11.85 -0.31 -17.59
CA ASP A 88 11.19 -1.19 -18.55
C ASP A 88 9.83 -1.66 -18.03
N LYS A 89 8.88 -1.82 -18.96
CA LYS A 89 7.49 -2.24 -18.69
C LYS A 89 7.29 -3.76 -18.79
N GLU A 90 8.12 -4.43 -19.60
CA GLU A 90 8.00 -5.86 -19.88
C GLU A 90 8.77 -6.68 -18.84
N LEU A 91 8.03 -7.39 -17.98
CA LEU A 91 8.58 -8.15 -16.86
C LEU A 91 8.08 -9.60 -16.89
N PRO A 92 8.43 -10.39 -17.92
CA PRO A 92 7.91 -11.73 -18.11
C PRO A 92 8.26 -12.64 -16.94
N GLU A 93 7.25 -13.35 -16.42
CA GLU A 93 7.41 -14.30 -15.33
C GLU A 93 7.87 -15.66 -15.90
N ILE A 94 8.99 -16.17 -15.38
CA ILE A 94 9.60 -17.43 -15.80
C ILE A 94 9.84 -18.30 -14.57
N GLU A 95 9.37 -19.56 -14.61
CA GLU A 95 9.64 -20.53 -13.55
C GLU A 95 10.96 -21.28 -13.79
N LEU A 96 11.83 -21.27 -12.78
CA LEU A 96 13.13 -21.93 -12.79
C LEU A 96 13.02 -23.35 -12.23
N ASN A 97 12.49 -24.27 -13.03
CA ASN A 97 12.23 -25.66 -12.63
C ASN A 97 13.48 -26.46 -12.22
N HIS A 98 14.68 -25.99 -12.57
CA HIS A 98 15.95 -26.60 -12.20
C HIS A 98 16.41 -26.26 -10.77
N LEU A 99 15.74 -25.32 -10.09
CA LEU A 99 16.03 -24.95 -8.71
C LEU A 99 15.08 -25.67 -7.74
N GLU A 100 15.61 -26.05 -6.58
CA GLU A 100 14.82 -26.63 -5.49
C GLU A 100 13.97 -25.56 -4.78
N GLY A 101 14.45 -24.32 -4.74
CA GLY A 101 13.83 -23.23 -4.00
C GLY A 101 14.15 -23.26 -2.50
N TYR A 102 13.88 -22.15 -1.81
CA TYR A 102 14.26 -22.00 -0.41
C TYR A 102 13.51 -23.01 0.48
N ARG A 103 14.24 -23.87 1.18
CA ARG A 103 13.70 -24.97 2.00
C ARG A 103 12.69 -25.86 1.22
N GLY A 104 12.95 -26.11 -0.06
CA GLY A 104 12.08 -26.93 -0.91
C GLY A 104 10.80 -26.23 -1.38
N SER A 105 10.69 -24.91 -1.18
CA SER A 105 9.51 -24.13 -1.58
C SER A 105 9.55 -23.82 -3.07
N ARG A 106 8.55 -24.29 -3.81
CA ARG A 106 8.45 -24.18 -5.26
C ARG A 106 7.16 -23.50 -5.69
N PRO A 107 7.16 -22.79 -6.82
CA PRO A 107 8.26 -22.66 -7.78
C PRO A 107 9.18 -21.47 -7.43
N VAL A 108 10.37 -21.44 -8.03
CA VAL A 108 11.25 -20.26 -8.05
C VAL A 108 10.93 -19.48 -9.30
N ARG A 109 10.58 -18.19 -9.18
CA ARG A 109 10.18 -17.35 -10.32
C ARG A 109 11.12 -16.16 -10.46
N ILE A 110 11.44 -15.81 -11.71
CA ILE A 110 12.02 -14.51 -12.07
C ILE A 110 10.94 -13.75 -12.84
N GLY A 111 10.81 -12.45 -12.60
CA GLY A 111 9.68 -11.69 -13.14
C GLY A 111 8.45 -11.73 -12.23
N ASN A 112 7.47 -10.91 -12.58
CA ASN A 112 6.22 -10.85 -11.83
C ASN A 112 5.07 -10.58 -12.81
N SER A 113 4.17 -11.56 -12.94
CA SER A 113 3.03 -11.49 -13.87
C SER A 113 2.01 -10.40 -13.51
N ALA A 114 2.08 -9.82 -12.30
CA ALA A 114 1.25 -8.70 -11.94
C ALA A 114 1.50 -7.47 -12.82
N HIS A 115 2.62 -7.36 -13.55
CA HIS A 115 2.88 -6.22 -14.46
C HIS A 115 1.76 -5.98 -15.51
N ASN A 116 0.97 -7.01 -15.83
CA ASN A 116 -0.18 -6.94 -16.74
C ASN A 116 -1.53 -6.67 -16.04
N HIS A 117 -1.53 -6.52 -14.71
CA HIS A 117 -2.74 -6.27 -13.96
C HIS A 117 -3.21 -4.83 -14.12
N ILE A 118 -4.54 -4.66 -14.06
CA ILE A 118 -5.14 -3.36 -13.82
C ILE A 118 -5.19 -3.19 -12.29
N GLN A 119 -4.58 -2.11 -11.80
CA GLN A 119 -4.66 -1.65 -10.41
C GLN A 119 -4.97 -0.17 -10.41
N LEU A 120 -6.10 0.21 -9.83
CA LEU A 120 -6.52 1.60 -9.79
C LEU A 120 -5.98 2.33 -8.55
N ASP A 121 -5.50 1.59 -7.55
CA ASP A 121 -4.92 2.12 -6.33
C ASP A 121 -3.62 2.92 -6.56
N ILE A 122 -2.81 2.50 -7.53
CA ILE A 122 -1.51 3.13 -7.85
C ILE A 122 -1.60 4.64 -8.09
N TYR A 123 -2.72 5.11 -8.63
CA TYR A 123 -2.92 6.53 -8.89
C TYR A 123 -3.10 7.32 -7.59
N GLY A 124 -3.80 6.73 -6.62
CA GLY A 124 -3.95 7.31 -5.29
C GLY A 124 -2.61 7.43 -4.58
N GLU A 125 -1.82 6.36 -4.59
CA GLU A 125 -0.49 6.37 -3.98
C GLU A 125 0.43 7.38 -4.66
N LEU A 126 0.47 7.41 -6.00
CA LEU A 126 1.32 8.34 -6.72
C LEU A 126 0.92 9.81 -6.48
N LEU A 127 -0.37 10.14 -6.54
CA LEU A 127 -0.82 11.52 -6.36
C LEU A 127 -0.70 11.97 -4.89
N ASP A 128 -0.82 11.06 -3.93
CA ASP A 128 -0.49 11.34 -2.53
C ASP A 128 1.02 11.60 -2.35
N ALA A 129 1.89 10.84 -3.02
CA ALA A 129 3.33 11.08 -3.05
C ALA A 129 3.66 12.49 -3.58
N ILE A 130 3.07 12.86 -4.73
CA ILE A 130 3.27 14.18 -5.35
C ILE A 130 2.73 15.30 -4.45
N TYR A 131 1.59 15.09 -3.80
CA TYR A 131 1.04 16.04 -2.84
C TYR A 131 1.96 16.26 -1.63
N LEU A 132 2.51 15.17 -1.08
CA LEU A 132 3.48 15.23 0.01
C LEU A 132 4.80 15.89 -0.45
N TYR A 133 5.26 15.62 -1.67
CA TYR A 133 6.43 16.28 -2.26
C TYR A 133 6.21 17.79 -2.39
N ASN A 134 5.03 18.21 -2.84
CA ASN A 134 4.68 19.63 -2.88
C ASN A 134 4.70 20.32 -1.51
N LYS A 135 4.34 19.58 -0.45
CA LYS A 135 4.21 20.08 0.92
C LYS A 135 5.56 20.13 1.66
N TYR A 136 6.38 19.09 1.52
CA TYR A 136 7.60 18.90 2.32
C TYR A 136 8.89 18.92 1.50
N GLY A 137 8.81 18.63 0.20
CA GLY A 137 9.92 18.67 -0.74
C GLY A 137 9.90 19.96 -1.57
N ASN A 138 9.97 19.83 -2.89
CA ASN A 138 9.94 20.98 -3.78
C ASN A 138 8.53 21.31 -4.27
N PRO A 139 8.24 22.60 -4.51
CA PRO A 139 7.03 23.01 -5.21
C PRO A 139 6.83 22.28 -6.53
N VAL A 140 5.60 21.80 -6.75
CA VAL A 140 5.20 21.19 -8.03
C VAL A 140 5.28 22.24 -9.15
N SER A 141 5.88 21.87 -10.28
CA SER A 141 5.97 22.70 -11.49
C SER A 141 4.70 22.61 -12.33
N TYR A 142 4.56 23.49 -13.32
CA TYR A 142 3.46 23.41 -14.29
C TYR A 142 3.47 22.09 -15.09
N ASP A 143 4.64 21.59 -15.48
CA ASP A 143 4.73 20.33 -16.24
C ASP A 143 4.28 19.13 -15.40
N MET A 144 4.68 19.10 -14.13
CA MET A 144 4.19 18.09 -13.18
C MET A 144 2.69 18.26 -12.92
N TRP A 145 2.17 19.50 -12.87
CA TRP A 145 0.74 19.74 -12.80
C TRP A 145 -0.02 19.18 -14.01
N CYS A 146 0.49 19.35 -15.23
CA CYS A 146 -0.11 18.77 -16.44
C CYS A 146 -0.21 17.23 -16.34
N ILE A 147 0.82 16.59 -15.76
CA ILE A 147 0.79 15.15 -15.47
C ILE A 147 -0.28 14.81 -14.43
N VAL A 148 -0.29 15.50 -13.28
CA VAL A 148 -1.30 15.28 -12.22
C VAL A 148 -2.72 15.43 -12.79
N SER A 149 -2.95 16.47 -13.60
CA SER A 149 -4.23 16.72 -14.24
C SER A 149 -4.64 15.58 -15.18
N ARG A 150 -3.72 15.11 -16.02
CA ARG A 150 -3.94 13.96 -16.91
C ARG A 150 -4.27 12.68 -16.14
N LEU A 151 -3.50 12.36 -15.10
CA LEU A 151 -3.73 11.18 -14.27
C LEU A 151 -5.04 11.26 -13.48
N THR A 152 -5.37 12.43 -12.94
CA THR A 152 -6.65 12.66 -12.25
C THR A 152 -7.82 12.47 -13.22
N ASN A 153 -7.71 13.00 -14.44
CA ASN A 153 -8.71 12.79 -15.49
C ASN A 153 -8.84 11.33 -15.89
N TYR A 154 -7.73 10.58 -15.96
CA TYR A 154 -7.77 9.14 -16.18
C TYR A 154 -8.57 8.42 -15.07
N VAL A 155 -8.30 8.71 -13.79
CA VAL A 155 -9.04 8.14 -12.65
C VAL A 155 -10.52 8.51 -12.73
N VAL A 156 -10.84 9.78 -12.96
CA VAL A 156 -12.23 10.25 -13.09
C VAL A 156 -13.01 9.48 -14.15
N ASN A 157 -12.36 9.10 -15.25
CA ASN A 157 -13.00 8.35 -16.33
C ASN A 157 -13.01 6.83 -16.10
N ASN A 158 -12.17 6.29 -15.21
CA ASN A 158 -11.94 4.84 -15.08
C ASN A 158 -12.25 4.24 -13.70
N TRP A 159 -12.51 5.05 -12.67
CA TRP A 159 -12.60 4.57 -11.28
C TRP A 159 -13.68 3.50 -11.06
N ARG A 160 -14.70 3.40 -11.92
CA ARG A 160 -15.75 2.37 -11.84
C ARG A 160 -15.33 0.99 -12.38
N ARG A 161 -14.14 0.86 -12.97
CA ARG A 161 -13.66 -0.44 -13.46
C ARG A 161 -13.34 -1.37 -12.30
N VAL A 162 -13.47 -2.67 -12.53
CA VAL A 162 -12.92 -3.70 -11.64
C VAL A 162 -11.40 -3.79 -11.82
N ASP A 163 -10.69 -4.19 -10.78
CA ASP A 163 -9.22 -4.27 -10.75
C ASP A 163 -8.75 -5.44 -9.88
N MET A 164 -7.44 -5.59 -9.69
CA MET A 164 -6.83 -6.71 -8.92
C MET A 164 -6.46 -6.37 -7.47
N GLY A 165 -6.74 -5.13 -7.05
CA GLY A 165 -6.44 -4.62 -5.71
C GLY A 165 -4.95 -4.58 -5.36
N ILE A 166 -4.67 -4.05 -4.16
CA ILE A 166 -3.32 -3.90 -3.61
C ILE A 166 -2.55 -5.22 -3.47
N TRP A 167 -3.26 -6.32 -3.22
CA TRP A 167 -2.65 -7.63 -3.02
C TRP A 167 -2.39 -8.40 -4.32
N GLU A 168 -2.70 -7.79 -5.47
CA GLU A 168 -2.43 -8.33 -6.81
C GLU A 168 -2.92 -9.78 -6.95
N ILE A 169 -4.10 -10.07 -6.38
CA ILE A 169 -4.64 -11.42 -6.34
C ILE A 169 -4.72 -11.98 -7.77
N ARG A 170 -4.47 -13.27 -7.97
CA ARG A 170 -4.60 -13.92 -9.30
C ARG A 170 -6.02 -14.44 -9.55
N GLY A 171 -6.98 -13.97 -8.75
CA GLY A 171 -8.39 -14.32 -8.83
C GLY A 171 -9.17 -13.44 -9.82
N LYS A 172 -10.46 -13.26 -9.54
CA LYS A 172 -11.32 -12.40 -10.36
C LYS A 172 -11.08 -10.93 -10.04
N GLN A 173 -11.12 -10.09 -11.07
CA GLN A 173 -11.19 -8.65 -10.89
C GLN A 173 -12.48 -8.26 -10.16
N GLN A 174 -12.38 -7.36 -9.20
CA GLN A 174 -13.49 -6.93 -8.34
C GLN A 174 -13.46 -5.42 -8.11
N HIS A 175 -14.51 -4.87 -7.49
CA HIS A 175 -14.46 -3.51 -6.97
C HIS A 175 -13.87 -3.55 -5.56
N PHE A 176 -12.53 -3.62 -5.48
CA PHE A 176 -11.83 -3.60 -4.20
C PHE A 176 -12.03 -2.26 -3.50
N THR A 177 -12.46 -2.33 -2.24
CA THR A 177 -12.72 -1.14 -1.41
C THR A 177 -11.48 -0.27 -1.27
N PHE A 178 -10.31 -0.90 -1.07
CA PHE A 178 -9.02 -0.20 -1.04
C PHE A 178 -8.78 0.61 -2.32
N SER A 179 -8.95 -0.01 -3.49
CA SER A 179 -8.77 0.67 -4.78
C SER A 179 -9.72 1.84 -4.96
N LYS A 180 -10.97 1.75 -4.51
CA LYS A 180 -11.93 2.86 -4.56
C LYS A 180 -11.54 4.00 -3.63
N ILE A 181 -11.06 3.69 -2.42
CA ILE A 181 -10.51 4.69 -1.50
C ILE A 181 -9.30 5.39 -2.15
N MET A 182 -8.40 4.66 -2.80
CA MET A 182 -7.23 5.25 -3.44
C MET A 182 -7.59 6.04 -4.70
N CYS A 183 -8.63 5.66 -5.45
CA CYS A 183 -9.21 6.52 -6.50
C CYS A 183 -9.73 7.84 -5.91
N TRP A 184 -10.42 7.81 -4.77
CA TRP A 184 -10.86 9.01 -4.07
C TRP A 184 -9.66 9.89 -3.67
N VAL A 185 -8.59 9.28 -3.13
CA VAL A 185 -7.36 9.98 -2.77
C VAL A 185 -6.77 10.68 -3.99
N ALA A 186 -6.65 9.99 -5.13
CA ALA A 186 -6.13 10.58 -6.36
C ALA A 186 -6.86 11.88 -6.74
N VAL A 187 -8.19 11.84 -6.76
CA VAL A 187 -9.01 13.01 -7.11
C VAL A 187 -8.91 14.11 -6.05
N ASP A 188 -8.95 13.75 -4.77
CA ASP A 188 -8.80 14.71 -3.67
C ASP A 188 -7.45 15.43 -3.69
N ARG A 189 -6.35 14.70 -3.96
CA ARG A 189 -5.00 15.30 -4.06
C ARG A 189 -4.86 16.19 -5.29
N GLY A 190 -5.44 15.80 -6.43
CA GLY A 190 -5.53 16.66 -7.61
C GLY A 190 -6.20 18.00 -7.31
N LEU A 191 -7.37 17.97 -6.64
CA LEU A 191 -8.11 19.16 -6.21
C LEU A 191 -7.28 20.04 -5.25
N ARG A 192 -6.71 19.45 -4.20
CA ARG A 192 -5.89 20.18 -3.21
C ARG A 192 -4.65 20.81 -3.84
N LEU A 193 -4.00 20.13 -4.78
CA LEU A 193 -2.85 20.67 -5.51
C LEU A 193 -3.25 21.86 -6.37
N SER A 194 -4.37 21.75 -7.12
CA SER A 194 -4.91 22.87 -7.91
C SER A 194 -5.14 24.10 -7.05
N GLU A 195 -5.81 23.93 -5.91
CA GLU A 195 -6.14 25.04 -5.00
C GLU A 195 -4.90 25.63 -4.33
N LYS A 196 -3.99 24.78 -3.84
CA LYS A 196 -2.81 25.24 -3.10
C LYS A 196 -1.85 26.06 -3.97
N ARG A 197 -1.77 25.77 -5.27
CA ARG A 197 -0.85 26.41 -6.23
C ARG A 197 -1.55 27.32 -7.24
N MET A 198 -2.87 27.45 -7.17
CA MET A 198 -3.69 28.21 -8.13
C MET A 198 -3.50 27.73 -9.57
N PHE A 199 -3.36 26.42 -9.77
CA PHE A 199 -3.21 25.87 -11.11
C PHE A 199 -4.54 25.84 -11.87
N PRO A 200 -4.52 26.05 -13.20
CA PRO A 200 -5.72 25.95 -14.02
C PRO A 200 -6.25 24.51 -14.01
N CYS A 201 -7.52 24.36 -13.61
CA CYS A 201 -8.24 23.10 -13.53
C CYS A 201 -9.62 23.26 -14.18
N PRO A 202 -9.72 23.14 -15.53
CA PRO A 202 -10.99 23.29 -16.23
C PRO A 202 -12.03 22.24 -15.80
N ASP A 203 -11.57 21.02 -15.46
CA ASP A 203 -12.41 19.90 -15.04
C ASP A 203 -12.77 19.91 -13.54
N ARG A 204 -12.51 21.02 -12.82
CA ARG A 204 -12.65 21.08 -11.35
C ARG A 204 -14.02 20.62 -10.83
N ASN A 205 -15.11 21.02 -11.49
CA ASN A 205 -16.45 20.60 -11.08
C ASN A 205 -16.65 19.09 -11.23
N LYS A 206 -16.19 18.51 -12.35
CA LYS A 206 -16.24 17.07 -12.59
C LYS A 206 -15.41 16.29 -11.56
N TRP A 207 -14.25 16.82 -11.17
CA TRP A 207 -13.42 16.22 -10.12
C TRP A 207 -14.12 16.26 -8.76
N LEU A 208 -14.74 17.39 -8.39
CA LEU A 208 -15.50 17.51 -7.14
C LEU A 208 -16.68 16.53 -7.09
N GLU A 209 -17.46 16.45 -8.17
CA GLU A 209 -18.57 15.52 -8.30
C GLU A 209 -18.09 14.07 -8.17
N THR A 210 -17.04 13.71 -8.91
CA THR A 210 -16.47 12.35 -8.89
C THR A 210 -15.92 11.98 -7.52
N ARG A 211 -15.19 12.88 -6.85
CA ARG A 211 -14.69 12.65 -5.49
C ARG A 211 -15.83 12.37 -4.53
N ASN A 212 -16.89 13.18 -4.58
CA ASN A 212 -18.04 12.99 -3.70
C ASN A 212 -18.78 11.69 -4.02
N GLU A 213 -18.91 11.34 -5.31
CA GLU A 213 -19.53 10.09 -5.74
C GLU A 213 -18.78 8.86 -5.25
N ILE A 214 -17.45 8.82 -5.42
CA ILE A 214 -16.62 7.70 -4.91
C ILE A 214 -16.77 7.58 -3.39
N TYR A 215 -16.79 8.71 -2.68
CA TYR A 215 -16.95 8.73 -1.23
C TYR A 215 -18.26 8.08 -0.79
N GLU A 216 -19.38 8.53 -1.35
CA GLU A 216 -20.70 7.98 -1.04
C GLU A 216 -20.82 6.52 -1.46
N GLU A 217 -20.24 6.15 -2.61
CA GLU A 217 -20.26 4.77 -3.10
C GLU A 217 -19.51 3.83 -2.14
N VAL A 218 -18.32 4.20 -1.67
CA VAL A 218 -17.58 3.40 -0.68
C VAL A 218 -18.36 3.33 0.63
N MET A 219 -18.88 4.45 1.13
CA MET A 219 -19.60 4.50 2.41
C MET A 219 -20.90 3.69 2.41
N THR A 220 -21.51 3.49 1.24
CA THR A 220 -22.77 2.75 1.09
C THR A 220 -22.58 1.30 0.64
N ARG A 221 -21.70 1.04 -0.34
CA ARG A 221 -21.52 -0.30 -0.93
C ARG A 221 -20.46 -1.14 -0.23
N ALA A 222 -19.41 -0.53 0.32
CA ALA A 222 -18.38 -1.28 1.05
C ALA A 222 -18.79 -1.59 2.50
N TRP A 223 -19.69 -0.78 3.08
CA TRP A 223 -20.11 -0.96 4.46
C TRP A 223 -21.16 -2.08 4.57
N ASN A 224 -20.83 -3.15 5.29
CA ASN A 224 -21.78 -4.18 5.64
C ASN A 224 -22.43 -3.87 7.00
N PRO A 225 -23.72 -3.49 7.06
CA PRO A 225 -24.39 -3.13 8.30
C PRO A 225 -24.66 -4.34 9.21
N GLU A 226 -24.81 -5.53 8.67
CA GLU A 226 -25.08 -6.76 9.43
C GLU A 226 -23.83 -7.21 10.19
N LEU A 227 -22.68 -7.22 9.52
CA LEU A 227 -21.40 -7.60 10.10
C LEU A 227 -20.69 -6.43 10.80
N ARG A 228 -21.18 -5.21 10.59
CA ARG A 228 -20.62 -3.94 11.07
C ARG A 228 -19.13 -3.81 10.71
N MET A 229 -18.82 -3.95 9.42
CA MET A 229 -17.46 -3.78 8.93
C MET A 229 -17.47 -3.31 7.48
N PHE A 230 -16.41 -2.63 7.07
CA PHE A 230 -16.12 -2.47 5.65
C PHE A 230 -15.60 -3.80 5.07
N SER A 231 -16.10 -4.18 3.89
CA SER A 231 -15.70 -5.40 3.19
C SER A 231 -14.49 -5.18 2.29
N GLN A 232 -13.80 -6.27 1.94
CA GLN A 232 -12.67 -6.27 1.00
C GLN A 232 -13.08 -5.73 -0.38
N SER A 233 -14.22 -6.16 -0.89
CA SER A 233 -14.78 -5.75 -2.17
C SER A 233 -16.30 -5.69 -2.10
N TYR A 234 -16.93 -5.05 -3.09
CA TYR A 234 -18.39 -4.96 -3.19
C TYR A 234 -19.03 -6.32 -3.49
N GLU A 235 -18.30 -7.19 -4.18
CA GLU A 235 -18.73 -8.54 -4.52
C GLU A 235 -18.65 -9.51 -3.32
N SER A 236 -17.80 -9.20 -2.35
CA SER A 236 -17.52 -10.06 -1.20
C SER A 236 -17.85 -9.35 0.14
N PRO A 237 -19.13 -9.03 0.43
CA PRO A 237 -19.52 -8.17 1.55
C PRO A 237 -19.21 -8.78 2.93
N SER A 238 -18.92 -10.08 3.00
CA SER A 238 -18.56 -10.79 4.24
C SER A 238 -17.05 -10.99 4.43
N VAL A 239 -16.23 -10.56 3.48
CA VAL A 239 -14.78 -10.74 3.53
C VAL A 239 -14.15 -9.49 4.13
N LEU A 240 -13.26 -9.70 5.11
CA LEU A 240 -12.50 -8.64 5.78
C LEU A 240 -11.10 -8.54 5.17
N ASP A 241 -10.59 -7.32 5.05
CA ASP A 241 -9.25 -7.02 4.55
C ASP A 241 -8.56 -6.00 5.46
N SER A 242 -7.29 -6.24 5.79
CA SER A 242 -6.52 -5.34 6.66
C SER A 242 -6.04 -4.08 5.95
N SER A 243 -6.06 -4.03 4.62
CA SER A 243 -5.76 -2.81 3.84
C SER A 243 -6.69 -1.64 4.18
N LEU A 244 -7.89 -1.93 4.70
CA LEU A 244 -8.87 -0.93 5.14
C LEU A 244 -8.40 -0.11 6.35
N LEU A 245 -7.34 -0.54 7.04
CA LEU A 245 -6.66 0.27 8.07
C LEU A 245 -6.09 1.57 7.50
N ILE A 246 -5.95 1.69 6.17
CA ILE A 246 -5.49 2.90 5.49
C ILE A 246 -6.47 4.07 5.60
N MET A 247 -7.78 3.82 5.79
CA MET A 247 -8.82 4.86 5.66
C MET A 247 -8.54 6.14 6.48
N PRO A 248 -8.16 6.06 7.79
CA PRO A 248 -7.79 7.26 8.55
C PRO A 248 -6.39 7.79 8.25
N LEU A 249 -5.52 7.00 7.63
CA LEU A 249 -4.16 7.42 7.26
C LEU A 249 -4.22 8.40 6.09
N VAL A 250 -5.08 8.14 5.12
CA VAL A 250 -5.29 8.98 3.92
C VAL A 250 -6.41 10.01 4.06
N PHE A 251 -6.96 10.16 5.27
CA PHE A 251 -8.05 11.08 5.62
C PHE A 251 -9.39 10.79 4.92
N PHE A 252 -9.63 9.53 4.53
CA PHE A 252 -10.92 9.11 4.00
C PHE A 252 -11.99 9.04 5.11
N ILE A 253 -11.63 8.56 6.29
CA ILE A 253 -12.56 8.47 7.43
C ILE A 253 -11.92 9.00 8.71
N SER A 254 -12.73 9.52 9.63
CA SER A 254 -12.24 9.89 10.96
C SER A 254 -11.70 8.66 11.69
N PRO A 255 -10.54 8.74 12.38
CA PRO A 255 -10.03 7.63 13.18
C PRO A 255 -10.94 7.24 14.35
N THR A 256 -11.93 8.06 14.68
CA THR A 256 -12.93 7.79 15.73
C THR A 256 -14.32 7.47 15.17
N ASP A 257 -14.48 7.38 13.84
CA ASP A 257 -15.76 7.01 13.25
C ASP A 257 -16.19 5.60 13.73
N PRO A 258 -17.43 5.42 14.20
CA PRO A 258 -17.91 4.12 14.69
C PRO A 258 -17.76 2.98 13.68
N ARG A 259 -17.95 3.24 12.38
CA ARG A 259 -17.80 2.22 11.32
C ARG A 259 -16.35 1.78 11.17
N PHE A 260 -15.43 2.73 11.22
CA PHE A 260 -14.00 2.42 11.20
C PHE A 260 -13.58 1.66 12.45
N LEU A 261 -14.02 2.12 13.63
CA LEU A 261 -13.71 1.45 14.90
C LEU A 261 -14.26 0.02 14.94
N ASP A 262 -15.47 -0.22 14.44
CA ASP A 262 -16.02 -1.57 14.34
C ASP A 262 -15.22 -2.47 13.39
N THR A 263 -14.80 -1.93 12.23
CA THR A 263 -13.94 -2.64 11.28
C THR A 263 -12.59 -2.99 11.90
N MET A 264 -11.92 -2.03 12.56
CA MET A 264 -10.66 -2.24 13.26
C MET A 264 -10.83 -3.27 14.39
N ASN A 265 -11.91 -3.19 15.17
CA ASN A 265 -12.22 -4.17 16.22
C ASN A 265 -12.46 -5.57 15.65
N ARG A 266 -12.98 -5.69 14.42
CA ARG A 266 -13.12 -6.97 13.72
C ARG A 266 -11.75 -7.51 13.32
N ILE A 267 -10.89 -6.68 12.72
CA ILE A 267 -9.51 -7.05 12.33
C ILE A 267 -8.73 -7.58 13.54
N LEU A 268 -8.90 -6.93 14.69
CA LEU A 268 -8.26 -7.28 15.96
C LEU A 268 -8.69 -8.63 16.57
N ARG A 269 -9.71 -9.29 16.04
CA ARG A 269 -10.11 -10.65 16.47
C ARG A 269 -9.18 -11.70 15.86
N SER A 270 -9.17 -12.88 16.47
CA SER A 270 -8.42 -14.01 15.91
C SER A 270 -9.04 -14.50 14.59
N PRO A 271 -8.24 -15.10 13.69
CA PRO A 271 -8.75 -15.74 12.47
C PRO A 271 -9.88 -16.73 12.73
N GLY A 272 -9.79 -17.53 13.80
CA GLY A 272 -10.86 -18.45 14.21
C GLY A 272 -12.17 -17.77 14.67
N LYS A 273 -12.16 -16.46 14.93
CA LYS A 273 -13.35 -15.64 15.24
C LYS A 273 -13.72 -14.71 14.07
N GLY A 274 -13.17 -14.94 12.87
CA GLY A 274 -13.41 -14.13 11.68
C GLY A 274 -12.76 -12.75 11.73
N GLY A 275 -11.65 -12.61 12.47
CA GLY A 275 -10.73 -11.45 12.37
C GLY A 275 -9.45 -11.81 11.63
N LEU A 276 -8.43 -10.97 11.74
CA LEU A 276 -7.16 -11.11 11.01
C LEU A 276 -5.93 -11.04 11.92
N THR A 277 -6.09 -11.06 13.25
CA THR A 277 -4.97 -10.87 14.17
C THR A 277 -4.63 -12.15 14.94
N ALA A 278 -3.40 -12.66 14.79
CA ALA A 278 -2.86 -13.74 15.62
C ALA A 278 -1.56 -13.30 16.29
N ASN A 279 -1.41 -13.54 17.59
CA ASN A 279 -0.23 -13.13 18.36
C ASN A 279 0.14 -11.64 18.25
N ASN A 280 -0.86 -10.77 18.01
CA ASN A 280 -0.72 -9.33 17.72
C ASN A 280 -0.20 -8.98 16.31
N PHE A 281 -0.01 -9.96 15.42
CA PHE A 281 0.32 -9.74 14.02
C PHE A 281 -0.92 -9.88 13.15
N VAL A 282 -0.95 -9.12 12.06
CA VAL A 282 -2.11 -8.97 11.20
C VAL A 282 -1.87 -9.66 9.85
N TYR A 283 -2.79 -10.52 9.43
CA TYR A 283 -2.83 -11.11 8.09
C TYR A 283 -3.46 -10.15 7.07
N ARG A 284 -3.16 -10.32 5.78
CA ARG A 284 -3.76 -9.48 4.72
C ARG A 284 -5.27 -9.68 4.68
N TYR A 285 -5.67 -10.94 4.55
CA TYR A 285 -7.03 -11.43 4.55
C TYR A 285 -7.01 -12.91 4.96
N ASN A 286 -8.19 -13.54 5.09
CA ASN A 286 -8.25 -14.96 5.41
C ASN A 286 -8.17 -15.82 4.14
N THR A 287 -7.02 -16.43 3.87
CA THR A 287 -6.78 -17.26 2.67
C THR A 287 -7.66 -18.52 2.61
N LEU A 288 -8.31 -18.92 3.72
CA LEU A 288 -9.27 -20.04 3.72
C LEU A 288 -10.67 -19.63 3.24
N VAL A 289 -10.96 -18.33 3.23
CA VAL A 289 -12.26 -17.77 2.85
C VAL A 289 -12.19 -17.08 1.49
N VAL A 290 -11.05 -16.45 1.18
CA VAL A 290 -10.86 -15.70 -0.07
C VAL A 290 -10.35 -16.62 -1.17
N GLU A 291 -11.02 -16.59 -2.32
CA GLU A 291 -10.54 -17.23 -3.54
C GLU A 291 -9.63 -16.26 -4.33
N ASP A 292 -8.38 -16.16 -3.89
CA ASP A 292 -7.38 -15.24 -4.49
C ASP A 292 -6.67 -15.78 -5.73
N GLY A 293 -7.07 -16.97 -6.21
CA GLY A 293 -6.51 -17.61 -7.40
C GLY A 293 -5.11 -18.22 -7.23
N ILE A 294 -4.51 -18.16 -6.04
CA ILE A 294 -3.20 -18.75 -5.74
C ILE A 294 -3.34 -19.92 -4.75
N GLY A 295 -4.21 -19.75 -3.75
CA GLY A 295 -4.39 -20.70 -2.65
C GLY A 295 -3.20 -20.72 -1.69
N GLY A 296 -3.15 -21.73 -0.83
CA GLY A 296 -2.08 -21.91 0.16
C GLY A 296 -2.25 -21.06 1.43
N GLN A 297 -1.19 -21.05 2.24
CA GLN A 297 -1.11 -20.27 3.48
C GLN A 297 -0.10 -19.14 3.30
N GLU A 298 -0.18 -18.15 4.19
CA GLU A 298 0.76 -17.04 4.31
C GLU A 298 1.11 -16.83 5.78
N GLY A 299 2.21 -16.13 6.04
CA GLY A 299 2.52 -15.54 7.33
C GLY A 299 1.71 -14.28 7.61
N SER A 300 1.84 -13.73 8.82
CA SER A 300 1.28 -12.42 9.11
C SER A 300 2.11 -11.34 8.43
N PHE A 301 1.46 -10.43 7.70
CA PHE A 301 2.12 -9.42 6.90
C PHE A 301 2.58 -8.24 7.78
N SER A 302 3.89 -8.00 7.83
CA SER A 302 4.51 -7.07 8.77
C SER A 302 3.96 -5.64 8.61
N MET A 303 3.77 -5.20 7.38
CA MET A 303 3.19 -3.89 7.07
C MET A 303 1.75 -3.72 7.56
N CYS A 304 0.90 -4.75 7.46
CA CYS A 304 -0.48 -4.70 7.96
C CYS A 304 -0.51 -4.49 9.48
N THR A 305 0.48 -5.06 10.18
CA THR A 305 0.66 -4.83 11.62
C THR A 305 1.08 -3.39 11.91
N PHE A 306 1.95 -2.79 11.10
CA PHE A 306 2.30 -1.37 11.23
C PHE A 306 1.15 -0.42 10.89
N TRP A 307 0.33 -0.73 9.89
CA TRP A 307 -0.91 0.01 9.62
C TRP A 307 -1.90 -0.06 10.79
N LEU A 308 -2.03 -1.23 11.43
CA LEU A 308 -2.85 -1.37 12.63
C LEU A 308 -2.31 -0.50 13.77
N ILE A 309 -0.99 -0.50 13.97
CA ILE A 309 -0.33 0.34 14.96
C ILE A 309 -0.63 1.83 14.70
N GLU A 310 -0.52 2.29 13.46
CA GLU A 310 -0.77 3.69 13.12
C GLU A 310 -2.25 4.06 13.28
N ALA A 311 -3.17 3.21 12.79
CA ALA A 311 -4.60 3.37 12.98
C ALA A 311 -5.00 3.45 14.46
N LEU A 312 -4.47 2.55 15.30
CA LEU A 312 -4.68 2.57 16.75
C LEU A 312 -4.09 3.83 17.40
N THR A 313 -2.92 4.29 16.94
CA THR A 313 -2.27 5.50 17.46
C THR A 313 -3.13 6.74 17.16
N ARG A 314 -3.67 6.84 15.94
CA ARG A 314 -4.56 7.95 15.53
C ARG A 314 -5.87 7.95 16.30
N ALA A 315 -6.52 6.78 16.45
CA ALA A 315 -7.70 6.63 17.30
C ALA A 315 -7.36 6.87 18.79
N GLY A 316 -6.15 6.52 19.20
CA GLY A 316 -5.62 6.64 20.55
C GLY A 316 -5.43 8.07 21.04
N ARG A 317 -5.39 9.05 20.12
CA ARG A 317 -5.45 10.48 20.48
C ARG A 317 -6.71 10.84 21.26
N PHE A 318 -7.78 10.05 21.11
CA PHE A 318 -9.07 10.26 21.75
C PHE A 318 -9.48 9.13 22.70
N ASP A 319 -8.71 8.03 22.73
CA ASP A 319 -8.98 6.85 23.58
C ASP A 319 -7.66 6.20 24.02
N LYS A 320 -7.30 6.39 25.29
CA LYS A 320 -6.02 5.92 25.84
C LYS A 320 -5.83 4.41 25.75
N ASP A 321 -6.89 3.61 25.77
CA ASP A 321 -6.78 2.15 25.70
C ASP A 321 -6.27 1.71 24.33
N LYS A 322 -6.64 2.43 23.27
CA LYS A 322 -6.14 2.17 21.90
C LYS A 322 -4.68 2.54 21.76
N LEU A 323 -4.24 3.63 22.41
CA LEU A 323 -2.84 4.01 22.43
C LEU A 323 -2.00 2.95 23.15
N GLY A 324 -2.40 2.51 24.34
CA GLY A 324 -1.71 1.44 25.06
C GLY A 324 -1.66 0.13 24.28
N ARG A 325 -2.74 -0.22 23.56
CA ARG A 325 -2.73 -1.37 22.65
C ARG A 325 -1.74 -1.19 21.50
N ALA A 326 -1.68 -0.01 20.89
CA ALA A 326 -0.72 0.27 19.84
C ALA A 326 0.72 0.09 20.35
N GLU A 327 1.03 0.59 21.54
CA GLU A 327 2.35 0.48 22.19
C GLU A 327 2.76 -0.98 22.34
N VAL A 328 1.91 -1.81 22.92
CA VAL A 328 2.16 -3.26 23.11
C VAL A 328 2.42 -3.97 21.77
N ILE A 329 1.65 -3.67 20.73
CA ILE A 329 1.84 -4.31 19.41
C ILE A 329 3.17 -3.89 18.79
N PHE A 330 3.54 -2.61 18.91
CA PHE A 330 4.79 -2.09 18.36
C PHE A 330 6.03 -2.60 19.09
N GLU A 331 6.00 -2.67 20.42
CA GLU A 331 7.10 -3.26 21.21
C GLU A 331 7.34 -4.72 20.80
N LYS A 332 6.25 -5.48 20.58
CA LYS A 332 6.37 -6.83 20.03
C LYS A 332 6.97 -6.82 18.64
N MET A 333 6.49 -5.99 17.72
CA MET A 333 7.04 -5.88 16.35
C MET A 333 8.54 -5.60 16.37
N ILE A 334 9.03 -4.72 17.24
CA ILE A 334 10.47 -4.46 17.38
C ILE A 334 11.25 -5.72 17.77
N GLY A 335 10.66 -6.60 18.58
CA GLY A 335 11.27 -7.87 18.97
C GLY A 335 11.47 -8.86 17.81
N PHE A 336 10.77 -8.67 16.68
CA PHE A 336 10.92 -9.49 15.47
C PHE A 336 11.92 -8.91 14.49
N VAL A 337 12.63 -7.83 14.81
CA VAL A 337 13.73 -7.39 13.98
C VAL A 337 14.90 -8.37 14.07
N ASN A 338 15.60 -8.66 12.97
CA ASN A 338 16.78 -9.51 13.05
C ASN A 338 17.98 -8.77 13.68
N HIS A 339 19.09 -9.50 13.88
CA HIS A 339 20.33 -8.97 14.45
C HIS A 339 20.97 -7.79 13.67
N LEU A 340 20.54 -7.53 12.43
CA LEU A 340 20.98 -6.40 11.60
C LEU A 340 19.98 -5.23 11.61
N GLY A 341 18.88 -5.32 12.35
CA GLY A 341 17.85 -4.29 12.32
C GLY A 341 16.92 -4.37 11.10
N LEU A 342 16.81 -5.55 10.46
CA LEU A 342 16.03 -5.75 9.24
C LEU A 342 14.77 -6.60 9.48
N TYR A 343 13.71 -6.26 8.75
CA TYR A 343 12.44 -7.00 8.72
C TYR A 343 12.22 -7.73 7.38
N SER A 344 11.54 -8.88 7.45
CA SER A 344 10.95 -9.58 6.31
C SER A 344 9.56 -9.05 5.97
N GLU A 345 9.06 -9.47 4.81
CA GLU A 345 7.68 -9.26 4.37
C GLU A 345 6.66 -9.84 5.36
N GLU A 346 6.83 -11.09 5.74
CA GLU A 346 5.90 -11.78 6.66
C GLU A 346 6.64 -12.45 7.82
N ILE A 347 5.87 -12.74 8.85
CA ILE A 347 6.31 -13.47 10.05
C ILE A 347 5.43 -14.71 10.19
N ALA A 348 6.05 -15.88 10.27
CA ALA A 348 5.37 -17.14 10.52
C ALA A 348 4.73 -17.16 11.92
N GLN A 349 3.78 -18.07 12.15
CA GLN A 349 3.25 -18.29 13.51
C GLN A 349 4.35 -18.74 14.50
N SER A 350 5.39 -19.42 14.02
CA SER A 350 6.59 -19.80 14.77
C SER A 350 7.52 -18.61 15.08
N GLY A 351 7.31 -17.48 14.41
CA GLY A 351 8.17 -16.31 14.48
C GLY A 351 9.30 -16.25 13.45
N GLU A 352 9.42 -17.27 12.60
CA GLU A 352 10.38 -17.26 11.49
C GLU A 352 10.02 -16.22 10.43
N PHE A 353 11.04 -15.69 9.75
CA PHE A 353 10.84 -14.79 8.62
C PHE A 353 10.38 -15.55 7.39
N LEU A 354 9.37 -14.98 6.72
CA LEU A 354 8.79 -15.47 5.48
C LEU A 354 8.68 -14.34 4.46
N GLY A 355 8.52 -14.70 3.19
CA GLY A 355 8.49 -13.78 2.06
C GLY A 355 9.83 -13.07 1.84
N ASN A 356 9.80 -12.02 1.03
CA ASN A 356 11.01 -11.33 0.59
C ASN A 356 11.72 -10.57 1.74
N PHE A 357 13.05 -10.44 1.64
CA PHE A 357 13.89 -9.91 2.72
C PHE A 357 15.15 -9.18 2.22
N PRO A 358 15.53 -8.02 2.81
CA PRO A 358 14.67 -7.14 3.58
C PRO A 358 13.55 -6.58 2.68
N GLN A 359 12.37 -6.31 3.23
CA GLN A 359 11.28 -5.74 2.45
C GLN A 359 11.21 -4.23 2.65
N ALA A 360 11.33 -3.45 1.57
CA ALA A 360 11.24 -1.99 1.62
C ALA A 360 9.93 -1.53 2.25
N PHE A 361 8.80 -2.10 1.81
CA PHE A 361 7.47 -1.69 2.26
C PHE A 361 7.29 -1.78 3.78
N THR A 362 7.77 -2.87 4.39
CA THR A 362 7.76 -3.04 5.85
C THR A 362 8.65 -2.03 6.58
N HIS A 363 9.86 -1.76 6.07
CA HIS A 363 10.75 -0.77 6.68
C HIS A 363 10.19 0.65 6.59
N ILE A 364 9.48 0.95 5.51
CA ILE A 364 8.77 2.21 5.32
C ILE A 364 7.64 2.34 6.35
N ALA A 365 6.79 1.32 6.48
CA ALA A 365 5.70 1.32 7.45
C ALA A 365 6.20 1.44 8.90
N PHE A 366 7.34 0.84 9.22
CA PHE A 366 8.01 1.02 10.52
C PHE A 366 8.42 2.48 10.77
N ILE A 367 8.99 3.17 9.77
CA ILE A 367 9.40 4.58 9.90
C ILE A 367 8.19 5.49 10.11
N SER A 368 7.11 5.27 9.35
CA SER A 368 5.85 6.02 9.52
C SER A 368 5.26 5.80 10.91
N GLY A 369 5.10 4.54 11.33
CA GLY A 369 4.50 4.19 12.62
C GLY A 369 5.30 4.69 13.84
N LYS A 370 6.63 4.81 13.73
CA LYS A 370 7.48 5.41 14.77
C LYS A 370 7.31 6.93 14.84
N SER A 371 7.22 7.61 13.70
CA SER A 371 7.25 9.07 13.62
C SER A 371 6.00 9.72 14.21
N ASP A 372 4.84 9.10 14.01
CA ASP A 372 3.55 9.60 14.52
C ASP A 372 3.41 9.48 16.05
N ARG A 373 4.30 8.73 16.69
CA ARG A 373 4.38 8.61 18.16
C ARG A 373 5.27 9.66 18.81
N VAL A 374 6.33 10.11 18.12
CA VAL A 374 7.32 11.03 18.69
C VAL A 374 6.84 12.49 18.63
N GLN A 375 5.87 12.81 17.76
CA GLN A 375 5.24 14.13 17.73
C GLN A 375 3.71 14.03 17.69
N PRO A 376 3.03 13.95 18.86
CA PRO A 376 1.57 13.99 18.94
C PRO A 376 0.90 15.27 18.41
N GLY A 377 1.65 16.25 17.88
CA GLY A 377 1.16 17.59 17.55
C GLY A 377 1.63 18.22 16.23
N SER A 378 2.30 17.49 15.31
CA SER A 378 2.77 18.09 14.04
C SER A 378 2.01 17.64 12.79
N CYS A 379 1.06 16.72 12.92
CA CYS A 379 0.08 16.40 11.87
C CYS A 379 -1.24 17.12 12.15
N SER A 380 -1.19 18.44 12.15
CA SER A 380 -2.35 19.32 12.01
C SER A 380 -2.12 20.17 10.77
N GLU A 381 -3.03 20.02 9.80
CA GLU A 381 -3.21 20.69 8.49
C GLU A 381 -3.06 19.80 7.27
#